data_AF-A0A1B6LRG9-F1
#
_entry.id   AF-A0A1B6LRG9-F1
#
_cell.length_a   1.000
_cell.length_b   1.000
_cell.length_c   1.000
_cell.angle_alpha   90.00
_cell.angle_beta   90.00
_cell.angle_gamma   90.00
#
_symmetry.space_group_name_H-M   'P 1'
#
loop_
_entity.id
_entity.type
_entity.pdbx_description
1 polymer ?
#
loop_
_entity_poly.entity_id
_entity_poly.type
_entity_poly.pdbx_seq_one_letter_code
_entity_poly.pdbx_strand_id
1 'polypeptide(L)'
;MALYPEYEKLFLLEVLVDTVLIDRSSLQLEPAVQANLRETCVMFQFLDYPPLVVCEEEGSAPSSDSRLNFKSGKSCIFSIRSSLVPTLPYKFDVTVSVLRKVAPQDRMVLGTAMIALGDSFAALVHSSVAEPDLPLQQTKAGTFDVNDDKNKR
;
A
#
# COMPACT_ATOMS: atom_id res chain seq x y z
N MET A 1 -2.33 -12.65 37.87
CA MET A 1 -3.70 -12.97 37.41
C MET A 1 -4.06 -11.94 36.36
N ALA A 2 -4.07 -12.30 35.07
CA ALA A 2 -4.53 -11.40 34.02
C ALA A 2 -6.06 -11.33 34.08
N LEU A 3 -6.61 -10.13 34.26
CA LEU A 3 -8.04 -9.90 34.53
C LEU A 3 -8.92 -9.79 33.27
N TYR A 4 -8.37 -10.08 32.08
CA TYR A 4 -9.12 -10.09 30.83
C TYR A 4 -8.71 -11.29 29.97
N PRO A 5 -9.66 -11.97 29.31
CA PRO A 5 -9.33 -13.02 28.35
C PRO A 5 -8.49 -12.41 27.22
N GLU A 6 -7.37 -13.06 26.88
CA GLU A 6 -6.66 -12.75 25.63
C GLU A 6 -7.56 -13.17 24.47
N TYR A 7 -7.75 -12.26 23.51
CA TYR A 7 -8.50 -12.53 22.30
C TYR A 7 -7.78 -11.90 21.11
N GLU A 8 -7.99 -12.46 19.93
CA GLU A 8 -7.50 -11.89 18.68
C GLU A 8 -8.65 -11.20 17.95
N LYS A 9 -8.46 -9.94 17.58
CA LYS A 9 -9.38 -9.22 16.69
C LYS A 9 -8.94 -9.46 15.26
N LEU A 10 -9.87 -9.92 14.42
CA LEU A 10 -9.65 -10.13 12.99
C LEU A 10 -10.03 -8.87 12.22
N PHE A 11 -9.18 -8.47 11.27
CA PHE A 11 -9.37 -7.32 10.40
C PHE A 11 -9.23 -7.73 8.94
N LEU A 12 -9.99 -7.08 8.08
CA LEU A 12 -9.86 -7.15 6.62
C LEU A 12 -9.34 -5.79 6.13
N LEU A 13 -8.19 -5.80 5.46
CA LEU A 13 -7.70 -4.64 4.70
C LEU A 13 -7.87 -4.91 3.21
N GLU A 14 -8.55 -4.00 2.52
CA GLU A 14 -8.69 -4.01 1.08
C GLU A 14 -7.97 -2.79 0.48
N VAL A 15 -7.12 -3.03 -0.51
CA VAL A 15 -6.43 -1.99 -1.29
C VAL A 15 -6.86 -2.09 -2.74
N LEU A 16 -7.21 -0.95 -3.33
CA LEU A 16 -7.61 -0.83 -4.73
C LEU A 16 -6.75 0.23 -5.40
N VAL A 17 -6.17 -0.11 -6.55
CA VAL A 17 -5.45 0.84 -7.39
C VAL A 17 -6.31 1.11 -8.62
N ASP A 18 -6.73 2.36 -8.80
CA ASP A 18 -7.47 2.75 -10.00
C ASP A 18 -6.49 3.09 -11.14
N THR A 19 -5.69 4.13 -10.94
CA THR A 19 -4.76 4.65 -11.94
C THR A 19 -3.40 4.95 -11.31
N VAL A 20 -2.32 4.66 -12.05
CA VAL A 20 -0.95 5.13 -11.74
C VAL A 20 -0.49 6.04 -12.89
N LEU A 21 -0.03 7.23 -12.54
CA LEU A 21 0.54 8.19 -13.49
C LEU A 21 2.05 8.24 -13.29
N ILE A 22 2.79 7.98 -14.36
CA ILE A 22 4.25 8.04 -14.36
C ILE A 22 4.69 8.97 -15.49
N ASP A 23 5.30 10.09 -15.11
CA ASP A 23 6.06 10.92 -16.03
C ASP A 23 7.38 10.20 -16.35
N ARG A 24 7.46 9.59 -17.52
CA ARG A 24 8.65 8.82 -17.92
C ARG A 24 9.85 9.72 -18.22
N SER A 25 9.63 11.00 -18.52
CA SER A 25 10.70 11.97 -18.77
C SER A 25 11.41 12.40 -17.47
N SER A 26 10.69 12.36 -16.34
CA SER A 26 11.26 12.60 -15.01
C SER A 26 12.13 11.44 -14.49
N LEU A 27 11.94 10.23 -15.03
CA LEU A 27 12.72 9.05 -14.64
C LEU A 27 14.10 9.14 -15.30
N GLN A 28 15.14 9.39 -14.50
CA GLN A 28 16.55 9.38 -14.94
C GLN A 28 17.05 7.94 -15.11
N LEU A 29 16.41 7.19 -16.01
CA LEU A 29 16.72 5.80 -16.29
C LEU A 29 17.60 5.67 -17.53
N GLU A 30 18.53 4.71 -17.50
CA GLU A 30 19.28 4.35 -18.70
C GLU A 30 18.32 3.88 -19.81
N PRO A 31 18.54 4.25 -21.08
CA PRO A 31 17.66 3.86 -22.18
C PRO A 31 17.43 2.34 -22.31
N ALA A 32 18.44 1.54 -21.97
CA ALA A 32 18.34 0.08 -21.97
C ALA A 32 17.41 -0.44 -20.85
N VAL A 33 17.40 0.21 -19.68
CA VAL A 33 16.46 -0.10 -18.59
C VAL A 33 15.05 0.31 -19.00
N GLN A 34 14.90 1.49 -19.59
CA GLN A 34 13.61 2.02 -20.05
C GLN A 34 12.96 1.11 -21.11
N ALA A 35 13.75 0.54 -22.02
CA ALA A 35 13.28 -0.40 -23.03
C ALA A 35 12.87 -1.78 -22.49
N ASN A 36 13.29 -2.13 -21.27
CA ASN A 36 13.04 -3.44 -20.65
C ASN A 36 11.97 -3.41 -19.55
N LEU A 37 11.26 -2.29 -19.38
CA LEU A 37 10.15 -2.17 -18.44
C LEU A 37 8.93 -2.91 -19.00
N ARG A 38 8.48 -3.94 -18.29
CA ARG A 38 7.36 -4.79 -18.75
C ARG A 38 6.11 -4.70 -17.89
N GLU A 39 6.30 -4.44 -16.61
CA GLU A 39 5.24 -4.52 -15.61
C GLU A 39 5.48 -3.46 -14.56
N THR A 40 4.42 -2.71 -14.25
CA THR A 40 4.39 -1.78 -13.12
C THR A 40 3.59 -2.43 -12.00
N CYS A 41 4.07 -2.33 -10.77
CA CYS A 41 3.38 -2.82 -9.59
C CYS A 41 3.26 -1.72 -8.55
N VAL A 42 2.19 -1.74 -7.78
CA VAL A 42 2.01 -0.94 -6.56
C VAL A 42 2.09 -1.89 -5.37
N MET A 43 3.03 -1.62 -4.48
CA MET A 43 3.28 -2.39 -3.28
C MET A 43 2.78 -1.64 -2.06
N PHE A 44 2.02 -2.32 -1.19
CA PHE A 44 1.50 -1.81 0.06
C PHE A 44 2.13 -2.59 1.21
N GLN A 45 2.88 -1.90 2.07
CA GLN A 45 3.51 -2.46 3.27
C GLN A 45 2.91 -1.79 4.50
N PHE A 46 2.44 -2.58 5.45
CA PHE A 46 1.88 -2.09 6.72
C PHE A 46 2.32 -3.00 7.85
N LEU A 47 2.69 -2.41 8.98
CA LEU A 47 3.29 -3.13 10.12
C LEU A 47 4.41 -4.07 9.63
N ASP A 48 4.53 -5.24 10.25
CA ASP A 48 5.47 -6.29 9.88
C ASP A 48 4.83 -7.41 9.01
N TYR A 49 3.68 -7.13 8.39
CA TYR A 49 3.01 -8.11 7.51
C TYR A 49 3.68 -8.19 6.13
N PRO A 50 3.55 -9.32 5.41
CA PRO A 50 3.99 -9.39 4.03
C PRO A 50 3.33 -8.33 3.13
N PRO A 51 4.06 -7.75 2.16
CA PRO A 51 3.52 -6.70 1.31
C PRO A 51 2.43 -7.20 0.36
N LEU A 52 1.40 -6.39 0.14
CA LEU A 52 0.41 -6.61 -0.92
C LEU A 52 0.91 -5.98 -2.21
N VAL A 53 1.01 -6.75 -3.28
CA VAL A 53 1.57 -6.28 -4.56
C VAL A 53 0.54 -6.40 -5.67
N VAL A 54 0.00 -5.29 -6.14
CA VAL A 54 -0.90 -5.22 -7.30
C VAL A 54 -0.04 -4.91 -8.52
N CYS A 55 -0.14 -5.66 -9.62
CA CYS A 55 0.67 -5.46 -10.82
C CYS A 55 -0.21 -5.36 -12.06
N GLU A 56 0.26 -4.60 -13.05
CA GLU A 56 -0.35 -4.44 -14.35
C GLU A 56 0.74 -4.45 -15.43
N GLU A 57 0.48 -5.16 -16.53
CA GLU A 57 1.38 -5.20 -17.69
C GLU A 57 1.26 -3.91 -18.51
N GLU A 58 2.39 -3.37 -18.96
CA GLU A 58 2.35 -2.20 -19.85
C GLU A 58 2.10 -2.67 -21.28
N GLY A 59 0.97 -2.24 -21.87
CA GLY A 59 0.71 -2.44 -23.29
C GLY A 59 1.80 -1.82 -24.17
N SER A 60 2.01 -2.36 -25.38
CA SER A 60 3.08 -1.93 -26.28
C SER A 60 2.80 -0.53 -26.88
N ALA A 61 3.14 0.55 -26.18
CA ALA A 61 3.28 1.88 -26.81
C ALA A 61 4.13 2.89 -25.99
N PRO A 62 4.94 3.73 -26.67
CA PRO A 62 5.72 4.79 -26.05
C PRO A 62 4.94 6.11 -26.11
N SER A 63 4.10 6.40 -25.12
CA SER A 63 3.75 7.80 -24.81
C SER A 63 4.67 8.31 -23.71
N SER A 64 5.06 9.59 -23.80
CA SER A 64 5.90 10.30 -22.81
C SER A 64 5.30 10.26 -21.40
N ASP A 65 3.97 10.22 -21.32
CA ASP A 65 3.21 9.96 -20.10
C ASP A 65 2.58 8.57 -20.17
N SER A 66 2.97 7.69 -19.24
CA SER A 66 2.28 6.40 -19.08
C SER A 66 1.25 6.52 -17.98
N ARG A 67 -0.01 6.66 -18.40
CA ARG A 67 -1.16 6.39 -17.53
C ARG A 67 -1.47 4.90 -17.58
N LEU A 68 -1.39 4.24 -16.43
CA LEU A 68 -1.68 2.82 -16.27
C LEU A 68 -2.95 2.65 -15.46
N ASN A 69 -3.93 1.96 -16.02
CA ASN A 69 -5.18 1.66 -15.32
C ASN A 69 -5.03 0.26 -14.71
N PHE A 70 -5.05 0.17 -13.38
CA PHE A 70 -4.90 -1.09 -12.67
C PHE A 70 -6.25 -1.78 -12.48
N LYS A 71 -7.31 -1.02 -12.18
CA LYS A 71 -8.69 -1.52 -11.87
C LYS A 71 -8.71 -2.82 -11.06
N SER A 72 -7.70 -3.00 -10.22
CA SER A 72 -7.40 -4.25 -9.54
C SER A 72 -6.94 -3.94 -8.14
N GLY A 73 -7.22 -4.86 -7.25
CA GLY A 73 -6.99 -4.71 -5.83
C GLY A 73 -6.54 -6.01 -5.21
N LYS A 74 -6.16 -5.91 -3.95
CA LYS A 74 -5.88 -7.06 -3.10
C LYS A 74 -6.50 -6.84 -1.73
N SER A 75 -6.93 -7.94 -1.15
CA SER A 75 -7.39 -7.98 0.23
C SER A 75 -6.47 -8.86 1.05
N CYS A 76 -6.37 -8.57 2.34
CA CYS A 76 -5.70 -9.42 3.29
C CYS A 76 -6.46 -9.44 4.61
N ILE A 77 -6.45 -10.61 5.24
CA ILE A 77 -6.98 -10.81 6.57
C ILE A 77 -5.79 -10.86 7.53
N PHE A 78 -5.86 -10.09 8.60
CA PHE A 78 -4.83 -10.08 9.64
C PHE A 78 -5.46 -10.01 11.02
N SER A 79 -4.76 -10.50 12.05
CA SER A 79 -5.24 -10.45 13.43
C SER A 79 -4.32 -9.61 14.32
N ILE A 80 -4.91 -8.85 15.25
CA ILE A 80 -4.16 -8.15 16.31
C ILE A 80 -4.61 -8.69 17.66
N ARG A 81 -3.64 -9.01 18.52
CA ARG A 81 -3.88 -9.43 19.90
C ARG A 81 -4.45 -8.29 20.73
N SER A 82 -5.41 -8.61 21.59
CA SER A 82 -6.09 -7.65 22.47
C SER A 82 -5.15 -6.89 23.43
N SER A 83 -3.94 -7.40 23.69
CA SER A 83 -2.92 -6.72 24.50
C SER A 83 -2.26 -5.53 23.79
N LEU A 84 -2.28 -5.50 22.45
CA LEU A 84 -1.70 -4.42 21.63
C LEU A 84 -2.74 -3.34 21.25
N VAL A 85 -4.02 -3.65 21.43
CA VAL A 85 -5.16 -2.77 21.16
C VAL A 85 -5.21 -1.50 22.06
N PRO A 86 -4.83 -1.53 23.36
CA PRO A 86 -4.97 -0.37 24.25
C PRO A 86 -3.89 0.71 24.07
N THR A 87 -2.82 0.46 23.32
CA THR A 87 -1.66 1.38 23.20
C THR A 87 -1.83 2.42 22.09
N LEU A 88 -3.02 3.00 21.97
CA LEU A 88 -3.35 3.96 20.93
C LEU A 88 -2.62 5.31 21.14
N PRO A 89 -2.22 6.00 20.05
CA PRO A 89 -2.47 5.63 18.65
C PRO A 89 -1.51 4.55 18.14
N TYR A 90 -2.09 3.50 17.52
CA TYR A 90 -1.31 2.52 16.79
C TYR A 90 -0.83 3.17 15.49
N LYS A 91 0.48 3.10 15.19
CA LYS A 91 0.99 3.54 13.90
C LYS A 91 0.60 2.52 12.83
N PHE A 92 -0.63 2.65 12.33
CA PHE A 92 -1.11 1.90 11.18
C PHE A 92 -0.88 2.72 9.91
N ASP A 93 0.40 2.98 9.61
CA ASP A 93 0.79 3.67 8.39
C ASP A 93 1.02 2.64 7.28
N VAL A 94 0.47 2.92 6.10
CA VAL A 94 0.66 2.08 4.91
C VAL A 94 1.70 2.76 4.02
N THR A 95 2.87 2.14 3.90
CA THR A 95 3.87 2.54 2.92
C THR A 95 3.46 2.03 1.55
N VAL A 96 3.33 2.93 0.59
CA VAL A 96 3.00 2.63 -0.80
C VAL A 96 4.22 2.86 -1.66
N SER A 97 4.64 1.86 -2.42
CA SER A 97 5.78 1.96 -3.35
C SER A 97 5.33 1.61 -4.76
N VAL A 98 5.68 2.46 -5.73
CA VAL A 98 5.53 2.10 -7.14
C VAL A 98 6.81 1.41 -7.58
N LEU A 99 6.66 0.22 -8.14
CA LEU A 99 7.75 -0.66 -8.56
C LEU A 99 7.64 -0.90 -10.06
N ARG A 100 8.77 -1.05 -10.74
CA ARG A 100 8.84 -1.66 -12.07
C ARG A 100 9.71 -2.89 -12.07
N LYS A 101 9.27 -3.94 -12.76
CA LYS A 101 10.12 -5.11 -13.01
C LYS A 101 11.02 -4.83 -14.21
N VAL A 102 12.33 -5.02 -14.03
CA VAL A 102 13.36 -4.73 -15.04
C VAL A 102 14.18 -6.01 -15.28
N ALA A 103 14.18 -6.64 -16.45
CA ALA A 103 15.15 -7.72 -16.65
C ALA A 103 16.59 -7.12 -16.69
N PRO A 104 17.60 -7.59 -15.91
CA PRO A 104 17.63 -8.77 -15.01
C PRO A 104 17.46 -8.46 -13.50
N GLN A 105 17.21 -7.21 -13.10
CA GLN A 105 16.94 -6.84 -11.70
C GLN A 105 15.45 -7.05 -11.36
N ASP A 106 15.14 -7.94 -10.42
CA ASP A 106 13.75 -8.31 -10.12
C ASP A 106 12.79 -7.10 -9.99
N ARG A 107 13.20 -6.01 -9.33
CA ARG A 107 12.36 -4.81 -9.10
C ARG A 107 13.18 -3.53 -8.91
N MET A 108 12.71 -2.43 -9.49
CA MET A 108 13.15 -1.06 -9.22
C MET A 108 12.02 -0.26 -8.57
N VAL A 109 12.29 0.44 -7.47
CA VAL A 109 11.35 1.39 -6.86
C VAL A 109 11.43 2.71 -7.62
N LEU A 110 10.30 3.19 -8.14
CA LEU A 110 10.18 4.50 -8.80
C LEU A 110 9.88 5.62 -7.80
N GLY A 111 9.30 5.27 -6.67
CA GLY A 111 9.15 6.16 -5.53
C GLY A 111 8.25 5.56 -4.46
N THR A 112 8.12 6.30 -3.36
CA THR A 112 7.35 5.91 -2.19
C THR A 112 6.46 7.04 -1.67
N ALA A 113 5.33 6.66 -1.09
CA ALA A 113 4.43 7.53 -0.34
C ALA A 113 4.00 6.83 0.95
N MET A 114 3.49 7.60 1.91
CA MET A 114 2.92 7.06 3.14
C MET A 114 1.46 7.48 3.25
N ILE A 115 0.57 6.51 3.41
CA ILE A 115 -0.84 6.73 3.70
C ILE A 115 -1.05 6.51 5.18
N ALA A 116 -1.24 7.59 5.93
CA ALA A 116 -1.60 7.51 7.34
C ALA A 116 -3.04 6.99 7.48
N LEU A 117 -3.18 5.80 8.06
CA LEU A 117 -4.47 5.19 8.43
C LEU A 117 -4.61 5.03 9.96
N GLY A 118 -3.63 5.49 10.74
CA GLY A 118 -3.61 5.35 12.21
C GLY A 118 -4.88 5.86 12.89
N ASP A 119 -5.34 7.07 12.58
CA ASP A 119 -6.55 7.65 13.19
C ASP A 119 -7.81 6.87 12.82
N SER A 120 -7.94 6.46 11.56
CA SER A 120 -9.04 5.62 11.07
C SER A 120 -9.06 4.26 11.75
N PHE A 121 -7.89 3.63 11.85
CA PHE A 121 -7.73 2.35 12.51
C PHE A 121 -8.05 2.44 14.00
N ALA A 122 -7.57 3.47 14.68
CA ALA A 122 -7.86 3.75 16.09
C ALA A 122 -9.36 3.92 16.33
N ALA A 123 -10.04 4.70 15.49
CA ALA A 123 -11.48 4.92 15.57
C ALA A 123 -12.25 3.60 15.40
N LEU A 124 -11.91 2.78 14.39
CA LEU A 124 -12.52 1.47 14.19
C LEU A 124 -12.34 0.54 15.39
N VAL A 125 -11.12 0.48 15.93
CA VAL A 125 -10.78 -0.37 17.07
C VAL A 125 -11.53 0.06 18.34
N HIS A 126 -11.68 1.37 18.56
CA HIS A 126 -12.47 1.92 19.66
C HIS A 126 -13.96 1.62 19.50
N SER A 127 -14.53 1.87 18.32
CA SER A 127 -15.95 1.60 18.04
C SER A 127 -16.27 0.12 18.19
N SER A 128 -15.35 -0.78 17.85
CA SER A 128 -15.55 -2.23 17.99
C SER A 128 -15.68 -2.69 19.45
N VAL A 129 -15.29 -1.87 20.43
CA VAL A 129 -15.48 -2.15 21.86
C VAL A 129 -16.89 -1.73 22.29
N ALA A 130 -17.41 -0.65 21.73
CA ALA A 130 -18.76 -0.15 22.02
C ALA A 130 -19.84 -0.98 21.30
N GLU A 131 -19.56 -1.42 20.08
CA GLU A 131 -20.51 -2.10 19.20
C GLU A 131 -19.92 -3.44 18.69
N PRO A 132 -19.83 -4.48 19.54
CA PRO A 132 -19.12 -5.72 19.21
C PRO A 132 -19.81 -6.56 18.13
N ASP A 133 -21.11 -6.39 17.91
CA ASP A 133 -21.91 -7.22 17.01
C ASP A 133 -22.10 -6.61 15.60
N LEU A 134 -21.51 -5.44 15.33
CA LEU A 134 -21.65 -4.75 14.05
C LEU A 134 -20.35 -4.82 13.23
N PRO A 135 -20.43 -5.14 11.92
CA PRO A 135 -19.28 -4.98 11.04
C PRO A 135 -18.97 -3.49 10.89
N LEU A 136 -17.77 -3.09 11.31
CA LEU A 136 -17.29 -1.72 11.18
C LEU A 136 -16.38 -1.59 9.96
N GLN A 137 -16.56 -0.52 9.20
CA GLN A 137 -15.77 -0.26 7.98
C GLN A 137 -15.40 1.23 7.90
N GLN A 138 -14.20 1.49 7.40
CA GLN A 138 -13.77 2.83 7.02
C GLN A 138 -12.95 2.78 5.74
N THR A 139 -13.18 3.74 4.84
CA THR A 139 -12.49 3.83 3.54
C THR A 139 -11.75 5.15 3.44
N LYS A 140 -10.49 5.10 3.01
CA LYS A 140 -9.71 6.28 2.63
C LYS A 140 -9.44 6.25 1.12
N ALA A 141 -10.07 7.17 0.40
CA ALA A 141 -9.84 7.37 -1.03
C ALA A 141 -9.03 8.66 -1.25
N GLY A 142 -8.14 8.67 -2.23
CA GLY A 142 -7.32 9.84 -2.53
C GLY A 142 -6.33 9.60 -3.66
N THR A 143 -5.67 10.69 -4.06
CA THR A 143 -4.47 10.67 -4.91
C THR A 143 -3.28 10.94 -4.02
N PHE A 144 -2.22 10.15 -4.15
CA PHE A 144 -1.03 10.25 -3.32
C PHE A 144 0.18 10.44 -4.23
N ASP A 145 0.90 11.54 -4.02
CA ASP A 145 2.14 11.80 -4.74
C ASP A 145 3.24 10.90 -4.19
N VAL A 146 3.91 10.20 -5.10
CA VAL A 146 4.94 9.22 -4.82
C VAL A 146 6.29 9.86 -5.14
N ASN A 147 7.19 9.94 -4.16
CA ASN A 147 8.47 10.63 -4.30
C ASN A 147 9.63 9.64 -4.30
N ASP A 148 10.65 9.89 -5.14
CA ASP A 148 11.91 9.15 -5.08
C ASP A 148 12.84 9.78 -4.04
N ASP A 149 12.89 9.24 -2.83
CA ASP A 149 13.81 9.71 -1.78
C ASP A 149 15.29 9.48 -2.12
N LYS A 150 15.62 8.70 -3.16
CA LYS A 150 17.01 8.52 -3.62
C LYS A 150 17.57 9.73 -4.38
N ASN A 151 16.73 10.69 -4.74
CA ASN A 151 17.13 11.90 -5.48
C ASN A 151 17.42 13.12 -4.60
N LYS A 152 17.47 12.97 -3.26
CA LYS A 152 17.95 14.00 -2.32
C LYS A 152 19.46 13.83 -2.04
N ARG A 153 20.29 13.96 -3.08
CA ARG A 153 21.75 14.13 -2.91
C ARG A 153 22.15 15.58 -3.16
#